data_AF-A0A945ZF23-F1
#
_entry.id   AF-A0A945ZF23-F1
#
_cell.length_a   1.000
_cell.length_b   1.000
_cell.length_c   1.000
_cell.angle_alpha   90.00
_cell.angle_beta   90.00
_cell.angle_gamma   90.00
#
_symmetry.space_group_name_H-M   'P 1'
#
loop_
_entity.id
_entity.type
_entity.pdbx_description
1 polymer ?
#
loop_
_entity_poly.entity_id
_entity_poly.type
_entity_poly.pdbx_seq_one_letter_code
_entity_poly.pdbx_strand_id
1 'polypeptide(L)'
;MAEFFVEIGEQVNFAKTVGETDVYMFAGITGDFSDNHVNEEAMEKTRYGGRIAHGALMVGYMSTASTMMTQKAFNRGVISNPVSLGYDGIRFLGAVMIGDTIHVSYTIAEINAE
;
A
#
# COMPACT_ATOMS: atom_id res chain seq x y z
N MET A 1 8.31 -3.27 -31.99
CA MET A 1 7.59 -2.61 -30.88
C MET A 1 8.65 -2.01 -29.99
N ALA A 2 8.50 -0.75 -29.54
CA ALA A 2 9.42 -0.21 -28.55
C ALA A 2 9.36 -1.12 -27.32
N GLU A 3 10.52 -1.52 -26.80
CA GLU A 3 10.63 -2.33 -25.60
C GLU A 3 9.89 -1.59 -24.47
N PHE A 4 8.86 -2.22 -23.89
CA PHE A 4 8.10 -1.60 -22.81
C PHE A 4 9.02 -1.42 -21.60
N PHE A 5 8.77 -0.38 -20.82
CA PHE A 5 9.70 0.14 -19.81
C PHE A 5 10.02 -0.81 -18.63
N VAL A 6 9.29 -1.92 -18.53
CA VAL A 6 9.38 -2.95 -17.50
C VAL A 6 9.22 -4.33 -18.14
N GLU A 7 9.69 -5.36 -17.45
CA GLU A 7 9.61 -6.75 -17.90
C GLU A 7 8.59 -7.54 -17.06
N ILE A 8 7.90 -8.51 -17.67
CA ILE A 8 7.05 -9.45 -16.92
C ILE A 8 7.93 -10.23 -15.94
N GLY A 9 7.46 -10.34 -14.69
CA GLY A 9 8.19 -10.95 -13.60
C GLY A 9 9.13 -10.00 -12.86
N GLU A 10 9.33 -8.77 -13.34
CA GLU A 10 10.08 -7.77 -12.59
C GLU A 10 9.38 -7.48 -11.26
N GLN A 11 10.15 -7.49 -10.17
CA GLN A 11 9.63 -7.37 -8.81
C GLN A 11 10.33 -6.27 -8.01
N VAL A 12 9.56 -5.63 -7.13
CA VAL A 12 10.05 -4.81 -6.02
C VAL A 12 9.39 -5.26 -4.72
N ASN A 13 10.14 -5.15 -3.63
CA ASN A 13 9.69 -5.49 -2.29
C ASN A 13 9.84 -4.27 -1.39
N PHE A 14 8.77 -3.93 -0.69
CA PHE A 14 8.73 -2.85 0.29
C PHE A 14 8.27 -3.43 1.62
N ALA A 15 8.85 -2.95 2.72
CA ALA A 15 8.42 -3.35 4.06
C ALA A 15 8.35 -2.12 4.94
N LYS A 16 7.29 -2.01 5.73
CA LYS A 16 7.13 -0.93 6.69
C LYS A 16 6.35 -1.40 7.92
N THR A 17 6.92 -1.11 9.09
CA THR A 17 6.20 -1.22 10.35
C THR A 17 5.16 -0.12 10.44
N VAL A 18 3.92 -0.50 10.75
CA VAL A 18 2.82 0.44 10.96
C VAL A 18 3.00 1.09 12.32
N GLY A 19 3.33 2.37 12.32
CA GLY A 19 3.39 3.18 13.52
C GLY A 19 2.03 3.80 13.82
N GLU A 20 1.82 4.14 15.10
CA GLU A 20 0.65 4.89 15.55
C GLU A 20 0.51 6.22 14.79
N THR A 21 1.64 6.90 14.52
CA THR A 21 1.65 8.13 13.73
C THR A 21 1.08 7.95 12.32
N ASP A 22 1.29 6.81 11.67
CA ASP A 22 0.72 6.56 10.34
C ASP A 22 -0.80 6.55 10.39
N VAL A 23 -1.36 5.87 11.40
CA VAL A 23 -2.81 5.75 11.61
C VAL A 23 -3.42 7.13 11.87
N TYR A 24 -2.84 7.91 12.77
CA TYR A 24 -3.38 9.24 13.10
C TYR A 24 -3.18 10.26 11.99
N MET A 25 -2.04 10.26 11.29
CA MET A 25 -1.87 11.16 10.14
C MET A 25 -2.80 10.77 8.99
N PHE A 26 -2.99 9.48 8.73
CA PHE A 26 -3.94 9.03 7.71
C PHE A 26 -5.39 9.41 8.08
N ALA A 27 -5.79 9.24 9.34
CA ALA A 27 -7.07 9.73 9.84
C ALA A 27 -7.21 11.25 9.65
N GLY A 28 -6.17 12.02 9.97
CA GLY A 28 -6.13 13.47 9.76
C GLY A 28 -6.28 13.91 8.31
N ILE A 29 -5.66 13.19 7.37
CA ILE A 29 -5.73 13.49 5.94
C ILE A 29 -7.09 13.09 5.34
N THR A 30 -7.63 11.93 5.74
CA THR A 30 -8.84 11.35 5.14
C THR A 30 -10.14 11.76 5.83
N GLY A 31 -10.05 12.20 7.09
CA GLY A 31 -11.21 12.44 7.95
C GLY A 31 -11.79 11.17 8.59
N ASP A 32 -11.20 9.99 8.38
CA ASP A 32 -11.67 8.74 8.98
C ASP A 32 -11.13 8.57 10.41
N PHE A 33 -11.86 9.16 11.35
CA PHE A 33 -11.64 9.06 12.80
C PHE A 33 -12.53 7.99 13.46
N SER A 34 -12.90 6.92 12.74
CA SER A 34 -13.64 5.81 13.33
C SER A 34 -12.94 5.27 14.58
N ASP A 35 -13.71 4.88 15.61
CA ASP A 35 -13.19 4.29 16.85
C ASP A 35 -12.21 3.12 16.58
N ASN A 36 -12.43 2.39 15.48
CA ASN A 36 -11.55 1.32 14.99
C ASN A 36 -10.06 1.72 14.97
N HIS A 37 -9.79 2.98 14.66
CA HIS A 37 -8.46 3.49 14.36
C HIS A 37 -7.91 4.39 15.47
N VAL A 38 -8.79 5.08 16.21
CA VAL A 38 -8.36 6.19 17.09
C VAL A 38 -8.76 6.04 18.55
N ASN A 39 -9.55 5.05 18.91
CA ASN A 39 -10.08 4.88 20.26
C ASN A 39 -9.73 3.51 20.85
N GLU A 40 -8.71 3.46 21.71
CA GLU A 40 -8.26 2.21 22.34
C GLU A 40 -9.33 1.61 23.25
N GLU A 41 -9.95 2.41 24.12
CA GLU A 41 -10.93 1.92 25.10
C GLU A 41 -12.17 1.30 24.43
N ALA A 42 -12.60 1.88 23.31
CA ALA A 42 -13.68 1.30 22.50
C ALA A 42 -13.25 -0.04 21.89
N MET A 43 -12.02 -0.12 21.39
CA MET A 43 -11.51 -1.27 20.64
C MET A 43 -11.05 -2.45 21.50
N GLU A 44 -10.59 -2.21 22.73
CA GLU A 44 -10.24 -3.24 23.72
C GLU A 44 -11.39 -4.23 23.97
N LYS A 45 -12.64 -3.74 23.87
CA LYS A 45 -13.86 -4.53 24.11
C LYS A 45 -14.30 -5.33 22.88
N THR A 46 -13.63 -5.16 21.74
CA THR A 46 -13.95 -5.84 20.48
C THR A 46 -13.10 -7.10 20.30
N ARG A 47 -13.42 -7.90 19.27
CA ARG A 47 -12.61 -9.08 18.90
C ARG A 47 -11.16 -8.77 18.51
N TYR A 48 -10.84 -7.51 18.22
CA TYR A 48 -9.51 -7.09 17.80
C TYR A 48 -8.59 -6.78 19.00
N GLY A 49 -9.15 -6.49 20.18
CA GLY A 49 -8.41 -6.26 21.41
C GLY A 49 -7.56 -4.99 21.45
N GLY A 50 -7.71 -4.10 20.47
CA GLY A 50 -7.01 -2.81 20.39
C GLY A 50 -7.23 -2.14 19.03
N ARG A 51 -6.73 -0.91 18.87
CA ARG A 51 -6.87 -0.16 17.60
C ARG A 51 -6.19 -0.90 16.44
N ILE A 52 -6.82 -0.82 15.28
CA ILE A 52 -6.32 -1.41 14.03
C ILE A 52 -6.06 -0.29 13.02
N ALA A 53 -5.12 -0.48 12.10
CA ALA A 53 -4.86 0.49 11.04
C ALA A 53 -5.98 0.49 9.98
N HIS A 54 -6.13 1.61 9.26
CA HIS A 54 -7.04 1.70 8.12
C HIS A 54 -6.64 0.72 7.03
N GLY A 55 -7.59 -0.03 6.48
CA GLY A 55 -7.33 -0.85 5.30
C GLY A 55 -6.82 0.00 4.12
N ALA A 56 -7.39 1.19 3.93
CA ALA A 56 -6.98 2.12 2.88
C ALA A 56 -5.52 2.60 3.02
N LEU A 57 -4.97 2.64 4.24
CA LEU A 57 -3.54 2.94 4.45
C LEU A 57 -2.65 1.86 3.80
N MET A 58 -3.09 0.60 3.76
CA MET A 58 -2.34 -0.48 3.10
C MET A 58 -2.24 -0.28 1.59
N VAL A 59 -3.28 0.27 0.96
CA VAL A 59 -3.24 0.67 -0.45
C VAL A 59 -2.21 1.78 -0.66
N GLY A 60 -2.04 2.67 0.32
CA GLY A 60 -0.94 3.66 0.34
C GLY A 60 0.44 3.01 0.25
N TYR A 61 0.68 1.87 0.92
CA TYR A 61 1.96 1.15 0.82
C TYR A 61 2.16 0.50 -0.56
N MET A 62 1.08 0.07 -1.21
CA MET A 62 1.14 -0.41 -2.61
C MET A 62 1.60 0.72 -3.55
N SER A 63 1.21 1.97 -3.29
CA SER A 63 1.66 3.14 -4.06
C SER A 63 3.17 3.39 -3.95
N THR A 64 3.77 3.15 -2.78
CA THR A 64 5.23 3.20 -2.63
C THR A 64 5.90 2.14 -3.50
N ALA A 65 5.37 0.91 -3.51
CA ALA A 65 5.92 -0.16 -4.34
C ALA A 65 5.82 0.14 -5.85
N SER A 66 4.70 0.69 -6.33
CA SER A 66 4.58 1.11 -7.74
C SER A 66 5.54 2.26 -8.09
N THR A 67 5.78 3.19 -7.15
CA THR A 67 6.80 4.24 -7.29
C THR A 67 8.21 3.66 -7.39
N MET A 68 8.54 2.66 -6.58
CA MET A 68 9.84 1.97 -6.65
C MET A 68 10.05 1.28 -7.99
N MET A 69 9.00 0.66 -8.55
CA MET A 69 9.05 0.05 -9.89
C MET A 69 9.31 1.11 -10.97
N THR A 70 8.57 2.22 -10.89
CA THR A 70 8.76 3.37 -11.80
C THR A 70 10.19 3.91 -11.72
N GLN A 71 10.75 4.05 -10.52
CA GLN A 71 12.12 4.51 -10.33
C GLN A 71 13.15 3.54 -10.93
N LYS A 72 12.93 2.22 -10.85
CA LYS A 72 13.78 1.24 -11.54
C LYS A 72 13.78 1.46 -13.04
N ALA A 73 12.61 1.67 -13.65
CA ALA A 73 12.51 1.98 -15.07
C ALA A 73 13.25 3.28 -15.42
N PHE A 74 13.07 4.34 -14.63
CA PHE A 74 13.78 5.62 -14.83
C PHE A 74 15.30 5.48 -14.78
N ASN A 75 15.81 4.65 -13.86
CA ASN A 75 17.24 4.37 -13.77
C ASN A 75 17.78 3.63 -15.02
N ARG A 76 16.92 3.01 -15.83
CA ARG A 76 17.26 2.43 -17.15
C ARG A 76 17.15 3.42 -18.31
N GLY A 77 16.89 4.70 -18.03
CA GLY A 77 16.76 5.75 -19.06
C GLY A 77 15.35 5.91 -19.63
N VAL A 78 14.35 5.28 -19.00
CA VAL A 78 12.94 5.47 -19.38
C VAL A 78 12.49 6.88 -18.97
N ILE A 79 11.89 7.60 -19.91
CA ILE A 79 11.27 8.90 -19.66
C ILE A 79 9.76 8.73 -19.90
N SER A 80 9.03 8.39 -18.84
CA SER A 80 7.57 8.23 -18.85
C SER A 80 6.97 8.71 -17.53
N ASN A 81 5.66 8.97 -17.48
CA ASN A 81 4.95 9.34 -16.24
C ASN A 81 3.79 8.35 -16.02
N PRO A 82 4.07 7.11 -15.62
CA PRO A 82 3.02 6.12 -15.42
C PRO A 82 2.12 6.52 -14.25
N VAL A 83 0.83 6.24 -14.39
CA VAL A 83 -0.18 6.47 -13.36
C VAL A 83 -0.95 5.18 -13.11
N SER A 84 -1.39 4.97 -11.88
CA SER A 84 -2.26 3.83 -11.56
C SER A 84 -3.65 4.07 -12.13
N LEU A 85 -4.10 3.23 -13.05
CA LEU A 85 -5.46 3.30 -13.61
C LEU A 85 -6.53 2.90 -12.59
N GLY A 86 -6.22 1.90 -11.77
CA GLY A 86 -7.12 1.35 -10.78
C GLY A 86 -6.48 0.21 -10.01
N TYR A 87 -7.27 -0.38 -9.12
CA TYR A 87 -6.89 -1.56 -8.36
C TYR A 87 -8.00 -2.59 -8.45
N ASP A 88 -7.65 -3.80 -8.87
CA ASP A 88 -8.58 -4.91 -8.95
C ASP A 88 -8.47 -5.80 -7.70
N GLY A 89 -9.61 -6.34 -7.26
CA GLY A 89 -9.63 -7.41 -6.28
C GLY A 89 -9.10 -7.06 -4.88
N ILE A 90 -9.05 -5.79 -4.47
CA ILE A 90 -8.62 -5.41 -3.10
C ILE A 90 -9.52 -6.07 -2.05
N ARG A 91 -8.91 -6.83 -1.13
CA ARG A 91 -9.59 -7.45 0.02
C ARG A 91 -8.73 -7.33 1.28
N PHE A 92 -9.34 -6.93 2.39
CA PHE A 92 -8.71 -6.87 3.70
C PHE A 92 -9.01 -8.17 4.46
N LEU A 93 -8.10 -9.13 4.37
CA LEU A 93 -8.31 -10.49 4.90
C LEU A 93 -8.14 -10.58 6.41
N GLY A 94 -7.41 -9.65 7.01
CA GLY A 94 -7.14 -9.58 8.44
C GLY A 94 -6.93 -8.14 8.90
N ALA A 95 -7.01 -7.93 10.21
CA ALA A 95 -6.66 -6.67 10.81
C ALA A 95 -5.14 -6.47 10.80
N VAL A 96 -4.73 -5.20 10.70
CA VAL A 96 -3.33 -4.79 10.84
C VAL A 96 -3.24 -4.00 12.14
N MET A 97 -2.43 -4.49 13.07
CA MET A 97 -2.21 -3.86 14.36
C MET A 97 -1.12 -2.80 14.25
N ILE A 98 -1.17 -1.82 15.15
CA ILE A 98 -0.01 -0.93 15.35
C ILE A 98 1.17 -1.79 15.82
N GLY A 99 2.33 -1.62 15.19
CA GLY A 99 3.53 -2.44 15.41
C GLY A 99 3.69 -3.59 14.41
N ASP A 100 2.67 -3.95 13.63
CA ASP A 100 2.81 -4.95 12.58
C ASP A 100 3.73 -4.44 11.47
N THR A 101 4.53 -5.35 10.90
CA THR A 101 5.33 -5.04 9.71
C THR A 101 4.67 -5.61 8.47
N ILE A 102 4.29 -4.71 7.57
CA ILE A 102 3.62 -5.06 6.32
C ILE A 102 4.65 -5.17 5.22
N HIS A 103 4.67 -6.33 4.58
CA HIS A 103 5.48 -6.61 3.40
C HIS A 103 4.61 -6.50 2.15
N VAL A 104 5.01 -5.65 1.22
CA VAL A 104 4.39 -5.49 -0.09
C VAL A 104 5.33 -6.06 -1.14
N SER A 105 4.86 -7.09 -1.84
CA SER A 105 5.53 -7.62 -3.03
C SER A 105 4.76 -7.15 -4.26
N TYR A 106 5.43 -6.43 -5.14
CA TYR A 106 4.84 -5.87 -6.35
C TYR A 106 5.55 -6.44 -7.57
N THR A 107 4.80 -7.16 -8.41
CA THR A 107 5.33 -7.89 -9.56
C THR A 107 4.58 -7.48 -10.82
N ILE A 108 5.29 -7.24 -11.91
CA ILE A 108 4.68 -7.06 -13.23
C ILE A 108 4.14 -8.41 -13.69
N ALA A 109 2.83 -8.60 -13.59
CA ALA A 109 2.18 -9.85 -13.97
C ALA A 109 1.95 -9.94 -15.49
N GLU A 110 1.64 -8.81 -16.12
CA GLU A 110 1.24 -8.74 -17.53
C GLU A 110 1.56 -7.34 -18.09
N ILE A 111 1.79 -7.26 -19.39
CA ILE A 111 1.91 -6.01 -20.15
C ILE A 111 0.89 -6.06 -21.27
N ASN A 112 -0.13 -5.21 -21.20
CA ASN A 112 -1.07 -5.00 -22.29
C ASN A 112 -0.66 -3.73 -23.06
N ALA A 113 -0.29 -3.89 -24.33
CA ALA A 113 0.20 -2.81 -25.20
C ALA A 113 -0.88 -2.27 -26.15
N GLU A 114 -2.12 -2.75 -26.04
CA GLU A 114 -3.27 -2.34 -26.85
C GLU A 114 -3.97 -1.10 -26.31
#